data_AF-A0A497EWM9-F1
#
_entry.id   AF-A0A497EWM9-F1
#
_cell.length_a   1.000
_cell.length_b   1.000
_cell.length_c   1.000
_cell.angle_alpha   90.00
_cell.angle_beta   90.00
_cell.angle_gamma   90.00
#
_symmetry.space_group_name_H-M   'P 1'
#
loop_
_entity.id
_entity.type
_entity.pdbx_description
1 polymer ?
#
loop_
_entity_poly.entity_id
_entity_poly.type
_entity_poly.pdbx_seq_one_letter_code
_entity_poly.pdbx_strand_id
1 'polypeptide(L)'
;MSLKLLCLFFKFLFPRGGFMETKEFEERVINRVLEVERKLAEEALKVVLNFIKEKGVAHHGGVICPEMIMAEEKRPLIRRMIPVVLTAMCREGLLKLNPELTLDCGGIIHYEVLLGTT
;
A
#
# COMPACT_ATOMS: atom_id res chain seq x y z
N MET A 1 9.66 10.12 6.91
CA MET A 1 9.48 10.87 8.18
C MET A 1 10.22 10.11 9.27
N SER A 2 11.17 10.72 9.98
CA SER A 2 11.99 10.00 10.97
C SER A 2 11.18 9.70 12.23
N LEU A 3 11.40 8.54 12.86
CA LEU A 3 10.81 8.12 14.14
C LEU A 3 10.99 9.20 15.24
N LYS A 4 12.10 9.96 15.16
CA LYS A 4 12.38 11.11 16.04
C LYS A 4 11.34 12.23 15.95
N LEU A 5 10.80 12.47 14.76
CA LEU A 5 9.78 13.51 14.53
C LEU A 5 8.43 13.09 15.15
N LEU A 6 8.13 11.79 15.11
CA LEU A 6 6.93 11.21 15.73
C LEU A 6 6.99 11.34 17.26
N CYS A 7 8.12 11.00 17.88
CA CYS A 7 8.33 11.14 19.33
C CYS A 7 8.22 12.60 19.81
N LEU A 8 8.71 13.56 19.02
CA LEU A 8 8.59 14.99 19.35
C LEU A 8 7.14 15.47 19.28
N PHE A 9 6.36 14.98 18.31
CA PHE A 9 4.95 15.31 18.18
C PHE A 9 4.12 14.77 19.37
N PHE A 10 4.44 13.56 19.85
CA PHE A 10 3.78 12.98 21.02
C PHE A 10 4.11 13.71 22.34
N LYS A 11 5.35 14.18 22.52
CA LYS A 11 5.72 15.02 23.68
C LYS A 11 4.95 16.35 23.72
N PHE A 12 4.57 16.88 22.56
CA PHE A 12 3.80 18.12 22.47
C PHE A 12 2.30 17.92 22.78
N LEU A 13 1.74 16.76 22.42
CA LEU A 13 0.32 16.45 22.59
C LEU A 13 -0.10 16.02 24.01
N PHE A 14 0.84 15.53 24.83
CA PHE A 14 0.53 15.05 26.18
C PHE A 14 1.43 15.72 27.24
N PRO A 15 1.17 16.98 27.64
CA PRO A 15 2.09 17.72 28.50
C PRO A 15 2.06 17.26 29.96
N ARG A 16 1.01 16.57 30.43
CA ARG A 16 0.86 16.20 31.84
C ARG A 16 0.01 14.94 32.04
N GLY A 17 0.56 13.95 32.75
CA GLY A 17 -0.23 12.93 33.46
C GLY A 17 0.24 11.49 33.23
N GLY A 18 1.00 10.96 34.20
CA GLY A 18 1.31 9.52 34.35
C GLY A 18 2.49 9.06 33.51
N PHE A 19 3.67 8.95 34.12
CA PHE A 19 4.80 8.21 33.54
C PHE A 19 4.42 6.72 33.45
N MET A 20 3.77 6.34 32.37
CA MET A 20 4.01 5.02 31.83
C MET A 20 5.43 5.05 31.26
N GLU A 21 6.24 4.03 31.55
CA GLU A 21 7.62 3.99 31.04
C GLU A 21 7.57 4.24 29.54
N THR A 22 8.32 5.24 29.07
CA THR A 22 8.22 5.76 27.70
C THR A 22 8.31 4.66 26.64
N LYS A 23 8.99 3.54 26.97
CA LYS A 23 9.09 2.32 26.17
C LYS A 23 7.76 1.58 26.01
N GLU A 24 7.01 1.34 27.08
CA GLU A 24 5.70 0.68 27.00
C GLU A 24 4.71 1.50 26.16
N PHE A 25 4.79 2.83 26.26
CA PHE A 25 3.96 3.72 25.45
C PHE A 25 4.35 3.63 23.97
N GLU A 26 5.65 3.71 23.67
CA GLU A 26 6.18 3.55 22.31
C GLU A 26 5.79 2.21 21.70
N GLU A 27 5.95 1.10 22.43
CA GLU A 27 5.56 -0.24 21.98
C GLU A 27 4.07 -0.34 21.68
N ARG A 28 3.19 0.20 22.55
CA ARG A 28 1.75 0.20 22.30
C ARG A 28 1.37 1.03 21.08
N VAL A 29 2.01 2.18 20.87
CA VAL A 29 1.77 3.01 19.68
C VAL A 29 2.23 2.28 18.42
N ILE A 30 3.43 1.68 18.42
CA ILE A 30 3.95 0.89 17.29
C ILE A 30 3.01 -0.27 16.96
N ASN A 31 2.61 -1.06 17.95
CA ASN A 31 1.71 -2.19 17.75
C ASN A 31 0.36 -1.74 17.17
N ARG A 32 -0.16 -0.59 17.64
CA ARG A 32 -1.41 -0.05 17.10
C ARG A 32 -1.27 0.45 15.67
N VAL A 33 -0.14 1.08 15.32
CA VAL A 33 0.17 1.51 13.95
C VAL A 33 0.25 0.30 13.04
N LEU A 34 0.99 -0.75 13.42
CA LEU A 34 1.12 -1.99 12.64
C LEU A 34 -0.24 -2.66 12.39
N GLU A 35 -1.12 -2.68 13.40
CA GLU A 35 -2.47 -3.24 13.25
C GLU A 35 -3.31 -2.44 12.24
N VAL A 36 -3.24 -1.10 12.29
CA VAL A 36 -3.93 -0.22 11.34
C VAL A 36 -3.38 -0.39 9.93
N GLU A 37 -2.05 -0.40 9.77
CA GLU A 37 -1.39 -0.60 8.48
C GLU A 37 -1.77 -1.94 7.86
N ARG A 38 -1.79 -3.01 8.68
CA ARG A 38 -2.23 -4.34 8.24
C ARG A 38 -3.66 -4.31 7.71
N LYS A 39 -4.62 -3.72 8.43
CA LYS A 39 -6.02 -3.63 7.98
C LYS A 39 -6.15 -2.84 6.68
N LEU A 40 -5.45 -1.72 6.57
CA LEU A 40 -5.42 -0.91 5.35
C LEU A 40 -4.83 -1.69 4.16
N ALA A 41 -3.77 -2.47 4.38
CA ALA A 41 -3.16 -3.31 3.36
C ALA A 41 -4.09 -4.45 2.92
N GLU A 42 -4.77 -5.12 3.85
CA GLU A 42 -5.77 -6.16 3.54
C GLU A 42 -6.94 -5.60 2.72
N GLU A 43 -7.44 -4.41 3.05
CA GLU A 43 -8.49 -3.76 2.29
C GLU A 43 -8.01 -3.31 0.89
N ALA A 44 -6.82 -2.73 0.80
CA ALA A 44 -6.24 -2.32 -0.48
C ALA A 44 -5.96 -3.52 -1.39
N LEU A 45 -5.50 -4.65 -0.84
CA LEU A 45 -5.34 -5.90 -1.58
C LEU A 45 -6.66 -6.38 -2.18
N LYS A 46 -7.76 -6.34 -1.42
CA LYS A 46 -9.09 -6.68 -1.95
C LYS A 46 -9.49 -5.77 -3.10
N VAL A 47 -9.23 -4.46 -2.99
CA VAL A 47 -9.52 -3.50 -4.06
C VAL A 47 -8.72 -3.83 -5.32
N VAL A 48 -7.42 -4.08 -5.20
CA VAL A 48 -6.56 -4.43 -6.33
C VAL A 48 -7.02 -5.73 -6.98
N LEU A 49 -7.27 -6.78 -6.20
CA LEU A 49 -7.72 -8.08 -6.72
C LEU A 49 -9.10 -7.99 -7.40
N ASN A 50 -10.03 -7.23 -6.82
CA ASN A 50 -11.34 -6.99 -7.44
C ASN A 50 -11.19 -6.23 -8.75
N PHE A 51 -10.34 -5.20 -8.81
CA PHE A 51 -10.07 -4.45 -10.03
C PHE A 51 -9.51 -5.36 -11.13
N ILE A 52 -8.51 -6.20 -10.81
CA ILE A 52 -7.95 -7.18 -11.75
C ILE A 52 -9.03 -8.13 -12.27
N LYS A 53 -9.91 -8.61 -11.39
CA LYS A 53 -11.02 -9.51 -11.75
C LYS A 53 -12.06 -8.82 -12.64
N GLU A 54 -12.47 -7.60 -12.31
CA GLU A 54 -13.52 -6.86 -13.01
C GLU A 54 -13.07 -6.38 -14.40
N LYS A 55 -11.84 -5.91 -14.52
CA LYS A 55 -11.31 -5.38 -15.79
C LYS A 55 -10.88 -6.46 -16.78
N GLY A 56 -11.03 -7.74 -16.44
CA GLY A 56 -10.86 -8.83 -17.40
C GLY A 56 -9.47 -8.86 -18.03
N VAL A 57 -8.44 -8.97 -17.20
CA VAL A 57 -7.04 -9.24 -17.61
C VAL A 57 -6.90 -10.58 -18.39
N ALA A 58 -8.00 -11.32 -18.56
CA ALA A 58 -8.07 -12.71 -18.98
C ALA A 58 -7.70 -13.03 -20.44
N HIS A 59 -7.44 -12.06 -21.34
CA HIS A 59 -7.20 -12.41 -22.75
C HIS A 59 -5.92 -11.87 -23.40
N HIS A 60 -5.32 -10.76 -22.95
CA HIS A 60 -4.08 -10.23 -23.54
C HIS A 60 -3.13 -9.64 -22.49
N GLY A 61 -2.47 -10.50 -21.70
CA GLY A 61 -1.34 -10.12 -20.85
C GLY A 61 -1.61 -8.90 -19.96
N GLY A 62 -2.75 -8.89 -19.26
CA GLY A 62 -3.34 -7.65 -18.77
C GLY A 62 -2.39 -6.86 -17.87
N VAL A 63 -2.18 -5.63 -18.32
CA VAL A 63 -1.31 -4.66 -17.67
C VAL A 63 -2.16 -3.76 -16.78
N ILE A 64 -1.68 -3.50 -15.57
CA ILE A 64 -2.30 -2.59 -14.61
C ILE A 64 -1.29 -1.51 -14.21
N CYS A 65 -1.75 -0.28 -14.05
CA CYS A 65 -0.99 0.77 -13.37
C CYS A 65 -1.75 1.22 -12.10
N PRO A 66 -1.03 1.65 -11.04
CA PRO A 66 -1.66 2.11 -9.80
C PRO A 66 -2.71 3.21 -10.01
N GLU A 67 -2.48 4.11 -10.96
CA GLU A 67 -3.29 5.28 -11.25
C GLU A 67 -4.72 4.91 -11.66
N MET A 68 -4.89 3.82 -12.41
CA MET A 68 -6.21 3.32 -12.82
C MET A 68 -7.04 2.88 -11.61
N ILE A 69 -6.43 2.11 -10.70
CA ILE A 69 -7.09 1.61 -9.48
C ILE A 69 -7.36 2.79 -8.52
N MET A 70 -6.39 3.70 -8.41
CA MET A 70 -6.47 4.90 -7.58
C MET A 70 -7.54 5.89 -8.05
N ALA A 71 -7.88 5.90 -9.34
CA ALA A 71 -8.96 6.74 -9.88
C ALA A 71 -10.35 6.24 -9.47
N GLU A 72 -10.51 4.93 -9.27
CA GLU A 72 -11.79 4.31 -8.89
C GLU A 72 -11.99 4.25 -7.36
N GLU A 73 -10.90 4.18 -6.59
CA GLU A 73 -10.98 4.14 -5.12
C GLU A 73 -11.13 5.53 -4.48
N LYS A 74 -12.27 5.74 -3.80
CA LYS A 74 -12.62 7.02 -3.16
C LYS A 74 -12.02 7.18 -1.75
N ARG A 75 -11.62 6.09 -1.08
CA ARG A 75 -11.09 6.11 0.29
C ARG A 75 -9.60 6.51 0.28
N PRO A 76 -9.22 7.68 0.82
CA PRO A 76 -7.86 8.21 0.65
C PRO A 76 -6.76 7.33 1.24
N LEU A 77 -7.02 6.68 2.38
CA LEU A 77 -6.04 5.81 3.05
C LEU A 77 -5.79 4.52 2.27
N ILE A 78 -6.86 3.90 1.75
CA ILE A 78 -6.76 2.71 0.88
C ILE A 78 -6.07 3.06 -0.43
N ARG A 79 -6.45 4.19 -1.03
CA ARG A 79 -5.85 4.69 -2.26
C ARG A 79 -4.33 4.85 -2.16
N ARG A 80 -3.82 5.35 -1.02
CA ARG A 80 -2.37 5.49 -0.77
C ARG A 80 -1.65 4.16 -0.60
N MET A 81 -2.38 3.10 -0.22
CA MET A 81 -1.82 1.77 0.00
C MET A 81 -1.73 0.95 -1.31
N ILE A 82 -2.45 1.35 -2.37
CA ILE A 82 -2.46 0.66 -3.67
C ILE A 82 -1.05 0.46 -4.25
N PRO A 83 -0.18 1.49 -4.39
CA PRO A 83 1.16 1.29 -4.94
C PRO A 83 2.03 0.36 -4.08
N VAL A 84 1.83 0.39 -2.75
CA VAL A 84 2.56 -0.46 -1.79
C VAL A 84 2.15 -1.93 -1.99
N VAL A 85 0.85 -2.18 -2.10
CA VAL A 85 0.30 -3.51 -2.37
C VAL A 85 0.76 -4.04 -3.72
N LEU A 86 0.71 -3.24 -4.78
CA LEU A 86 1.19 -3.65 -6.11
C LEU A 86 2.69 -4.00 -6.10
N THR A 87 3.49 -3.19 -5.41
CA THR A 87 4.92 -3.47 -5.21
C THR A 87 5.13 -4.78 -4.43
N ALA A 88 4.35 -5.03 -3.38
CA ALA A 88 4.41 -6.27 -2.61
C ALA A 88 4.01 -7.48 -3.48
N MET A 89 2.90 -7.39 -4.22
CA MET A 89 2.46 -8.43 -5.15
C MET A 89 3.51 -8.73 -6.23
N CYS A 90 4.25 -7.71 -6.70
CA CYS A 90 5.35 -7.92 -7.62
C CYS A 90 6.51 -8.69 -6.99
N ARG A 91 6.85 -8.40 -5.73
CA ARG A 91 7.87 -9.15 -4.98
C ARG A 91 7.47 -10.60 -4.72
N GLU A 92 6.18 -10.86 -4.51
CA GLU A 92 5.63 -12.21 -4.34
C GLU A 92 5.43 -12.94 -5.68
N GLY A 93 5.83 -12.36 -6.81
CA GLY A 93 5.76 -13.01 -8.12
C GLY A 93 4.36 -13.11 -8.72
N LEU A 94 3.39 -12.35 -8.20
CA LEU A 94 2.03 -12.28 -8.76
C LEU A 94 1.93 -11.26 -9.90
N LEU A 95 2.83 -10.27 -9.91
CA LEU A 95 2.95 -9.23 -10.92
C LEU A 95 4.40 -9.09 -11.39
N LYS A 96 4.60 -8.60 -12.60
CA LYS A 96 5.92 -8.24 -13.13
C LYS A 96 5.92 -6.79 -13.57
N LEU A 97 6.97 -6.04 -13.28
CA LEU A 97 7.13 -4.69 -13.83
C LEU A 97 7.36 -4.77 -15.35
N ASN A 98 6.65 -3.93 -16.10
CA ASN A 98 6.91 -3.72 -17.53
C ASN A 98 7.68 -2.40 -17.72
N PRO A 99 9.01 -2.46 -17.86
CA PRO A 99 9.84 -1.27 -17.97
C PRO A 99 9.67 -0.53 -19.30
N GLU A 100 9.37 -1.25 -20.39
CA GLU A 100 9.17 -0.66 -21.72
C GLU A 100 7.95 0.26 -21.70
N LEU A 101 6.81 -0.27 -21.25
CA LEU A 101 5.59 0.52 -21.15
C LEU A 101 5.69 1.65 -20.11
N THR A 102 6.47 1.43 -19.05
CA THR A 102 6.75 2.49 -18.06
C THR A 102 7.48 3.68 -18.69
N LEU A 103 8.44 3.43 -19.58
CA LEU A 103 9.15 4.47 -20.31
C LEU A 103 8.22 5.17 -21.32
N ASP A 104 7.45 4.40 -22.07
CA ASP A 104 6.52 4.93 -23.09
C ASP A 104 5.42 5.81 -22.49
N CYS A 105 4.99 5.51 -21.26
CA CYS A 105 3.99 6.28 -20.52
C CYS A 105 4.59 7.40 -19.64
N GLY A 106 5.79 7.89 -19.93
CA GLY A 106 6.37 9.04 -19.23
C GLY A 106 6.75 8.78 -17.77
N GLY A 107 7.12 7.53 -17.44
CA GLY A 107 7.53 7.12 -16.10
C GLY A 107 6.41 6.58 -15.20
N ILE A 108 5.19 6.43 -15.72
CA ILE A 108 4.09 5.79 -14.99
C ILE A 108 4.36 4.29 -14.90
N ILE A 109 4.38 3.75 -13.69
CA ILE A 109 4.74 2.34 -13.44
C ILE A 109 3.62 1.41 -13.91
N HIS A 110 3.98 0.49 -14.80
CA HIS A 110 3.08 -0.55 -15.30
C HIS A 110 3.49 -1.94 -14.81
N TYR A 111 2.49 -2.73 -14.44
CA TYR A 111 2.63 -4.10 -13.98
C TYR A 111 1.88 -5.06 -14.91
N GLU A 112 2.55 -6.08 -15.41
CA GLU A 112 1.94 -7.25 -16.04
C GLU A 112 1.41 -8.20 -14.96
N VAL A 113 0.18 -8.64 -15.10
CA VAL A 113 -0.42 -9.64 -14.21
C VAL A 113 0.02 -11.04 -14.64
N LEU A 114 0.56 -11.82 -13.70
CA LEU A 114 1.04 -13.19 -13.95
C LEU A 114 0.02 -14.27 -13.55
N LEU A 115 -1.19 -13.87 -13.13
CA LEU A 115 -2.23 -14.78 -12.67
C LEU A 115 -2.76 -15.61 -13.86
N GLY A 116 -2.29 -16.86 -14.01
CA GLY A 116 -2.85 -17.81 -14.97
C GLY A 116 -1.87 -18.66 -15.79
N THR A 117 -0.60 -18.84 -15.39
CA THR A 117 0.24 -19.90 -15.99
C THR A 117 0.26 -21.14 -15.10
N THR A 118 -0.86 -21.84 -15.04
CA THR A 118 -0.91 -23.29 -14.76
C THR A 118 -1.67 -23.95 -15.88
#